data_AF-A0A098EJW2-F1
#
_entry.id   AF-A0A098EJW2-F1
#
_cell.length_a   1.000
_cell.length_b   1.000
_cell.length_c   1.000
_cell.angle_alpha   90.00
_cell.angle_beta   90.00
_cell.angle_gamma   90.00
#
_symmetry.space_group_name_H-M   'P 1'
#
loop_
_entity.id
_entity.type
_entity.pdbx_description
1 polymer ?
#
loop_
_entity_poly.entity_id
_entity_poly.type
_entity_poly.pdbx_seq_one_letter_code
_entity_poly.pdbx_strand_id
1 'polypeptide(L)'
;MEVVAKRDLLKDRYGNYYFVSYAGKDSLTLINAALYYAFKEIMSEELVERVKAQYPNDVACGKYFADLVKTHIEKIEKGEIPGNIYDIEEVKGKFDLHMKPIYDESFHL
;
A
#
# COMPACT_ATOMS: atom_id res chain seq x y z
N MET A 1 2.25 5.40 19.85
CA MET A 1 1.99 4.57 18.65
C MET A 1 3.30 4.54 17.88
N GLU A 2 3.85 3.36 17.64
CA GLU A 2 5.12 3.23 16.91
C GLU A 2 4.83 2.66 15.53
N VAL A 3 4.86 3.52 14.52
CA VAL A 3 4.54 3.18 13.13
C VAL A 3 5.85 2.89 12.38
N VAL A 4 5.92 1.75 11.70
CA VAL A 4 7.13 1.31 11.00
C VAL A 4 6.96 1.39 9.49
N ALA A 5 7.87 2.15 8.85
CA ALA A 5 7.89 2.32 7.40
C ALA A 5 8.11 1.01 6.64
N LYS A 6 7.49 0.90 5.46
CA LYS A 6 7.49 -0.25 4.53
C LYS A 6 6.92 -1.54 5.13
N ARG A 7 6.35 -1.46 6.33
CA ARG A 7 5.77 -2.59 7.06
C ARG A 7 4.31 -2.33 7.39
N ASP A 8 4.03 -1.18 7.99
CA ASP A 8 2.70 -0.86 8.48
C ASP A 8 1.85 -0.15 7.41
N LEU A 9 0.55 -0.39 7.48
CA LEU A 9 -0.48 0.14 6.59
C LEU A 9 -1.43 1.06 7.36
N LEU A 10 -1.95 2.06 6.66
CA LEU A 10 -3.09 2.87 7.11
C LEU A 10 -4.29 2.58 6.21
N LYS A 11 -5.48 2.48 6.80
CA LYS A 11 -6.75 2.24 6.10
C LYS A 11 -7.63 3.47 6.25
N ASP A 12 -8.20 3.96 5.15
CA ASP A 12 -9.21 5.01 5.19
C ASP A 12 -10.64 4.46 5.27
N ARG A 13 -11.60 5.36 5.53
CA ARG A 13 -13.03 5.03 5.61
C ARG A 13 -13.63 4.49 4.31
N TYR A 14 -12.96 4.66 3.19
CA TYR A 14 -13.40 4.19 1.87
C TYR A 14 -12.80 2.82 1.52
N GLY A 15 -11.97 2.26 2.40
CA GLY A 15 -11.32 0.97 2.20
C GLY A 15 -10.05 1.04 1.35
N ASN A 16 -9.48 2.23 1.13
CA ASN A 16 -8.15 2.34 0.54
C ASN A 16 -7.09 2.08 1.60
N TYR A 17 -6.00 1.44 1.18
CA TYR A 17 -4.86 1.15 2.01
C TYR A 17 -3.64 1.91 1.52
N TYR A 18 -2.82 2.36 2.47
CA TYR A 18 -1.64 3.15 2.21
C TYR A 18 -0.45 2.57 2.97
N PHE A 19 0.67 2.33 2.28
CA PHE A 19 1.93 2.03 2.94
C PHE A 19 2.52 3.29 3.53
N VAL A 20 3.07 3.16 4.73
CA VAL A 20 3.96 4.19 5.28
C VAL A 20 5.31 4.05 4.59
N SER A 21 5.62 4.92 3.62
CA SER A 21 6.92 4.87 2.92
C SER A 21 8.05 5.45 3.75
N TYR A 22 7.74 6.37 4.66
CA TYR A 22 8.67 7.00 5.61
C TYR A 22 7.97 7.26 6.94
N ALA A 23 8.65 7.02 8.05
CA ALA A 23 8.17 7.27 9.40
C ALA A 23 9.17 8.15 10.15
N GLY A 24 8.79 9.42 10.34
CA GLY A 24 9.51 10.38 11.15
C GLY A 24 8.98 10.40 12.60
N LYS A 25 9.51 11.32 13.40
CA LYS A 25 9.09 11.48 14.80
C LYS A 25 7.62 11.91 14.92
N ASP A 26 7.26 12.94 14.15
CA ASP A 26 5.94 13.60 14.22
C ASP A 26 5.23 13.60 12.85
N SER A 27 5.83 13.02 11.81
CA SER A 27 5.25 12.98 10.46
C SER A 27 5.43 11.63 9.78
N LEU A 28 4.48 11.27 8.92
CA LEU A 28 4.50 10.06 8.11
C LEU A 28 4.31 10.42 6.63
N THR A 29 5.02 9.71 5.75
CA THR A 29 4.74 9.77 4.31
C THR A 29 4.01 8.50 3.88
N LEU A 30 2.89 8.69 3.19
CA LEU A 30 1.99 7.63 2.76
C LEU A 30 2.02 7.49 1.24
N ILE A 31 1.86 6.27 0.76
CA ILE A 31 1.65 5.97 -0.66
C ILE A 31 0.53 4.94 -0.79
N ASN A 32 -0.38 5.14 -1.74
CA ASN A 32 -1.45 4.16 -1.99
C ASN A 32 -0.83 2.77 -2.26
N ALA A 33 -1.37 1.75 -1.61
CA ALA A 33 -0.75 0.43 -1.61
C ALA A 33 -0.71 -0.23 -3.00
N ALA A 34 -1.74 -0.02 -3.84
CA ALA A 34 -1.74 -0.55 -5.20
C ALA A 34 -0.69 0.16 -6.06
N LEU A 35 -0.56 1.48 -5.93
CA LEU A 35 0.50 2.24 -6.59
C LEU A 35 1.89 1.80 -6.12
N TYR A 36 2.07 1.55 -4.83
CA TYR A 36 3.33 1.07 -4.27
C TYR A 36 3.78 -0.25 -4.92
N TYR A 37 2.86 -1.19 -5.16
CA TYR A 37 3.16 -2.40 -5.91
C TYR A 37 3.41 -2.13 -7.39
N ALA A 38 2.60 -1.29 -8.03
CA ALA A 38 2.77 -0.96 -9.44
C ALA A 38 4.15 -0.37 -9.74
N PHE A 39 4.65 0.54 -8.89
CA PHE A 39 5.98 1.15 -9.03
C PHE A 39 7.16 0.24 -8.70
N LYS A 40 6.92 -0.99 -8.20
CA LYS A 40 7.96 -1.99 -7.99
C LYS A 40 8.15 -2.94 -9.16
N GLU A 41 7.24 -2.92 -10.12
CA GLU A 41 7.28 -3.81 -11.27
C GLU A 41 7.78 -3.07 -12.51
N ILE A 42 8.51 -3.79 -13.35
CA ILE A 42 8.85 -3.35 -14.71
C ILE A 42 7.81 -3.97 -15.64
N MET A 43 7.28 -3.18 -16.57
CA MET A 43 6.40 -3.71 -17.62
C MET A 43 7.24 -4.54 -18.61
N SER A 44 7.30 -5.84 -18.36
CA SER A 44 8.08 -6.82 -19.13
C SER A 44 7.20 -8.02 -19.53
N GLU A 45 7.69 -8.82 -20.47
CA GLU A 45 7.05 -10.09 -20.85
C GLU A 45 6.98 -11.06 -19.65
N GLU A 46 8.02 -11.10 -18.82
CA GLU A 46 8.05 -11.89 -17.58
C GLU A 46 6.91 -11.54 -16.62
N LEU A 47 6.63 -10.24 -16.43
CA LEU A 47 5.49 -9.80 -15.63
C LEU A 47 4.18 -10.31 -16.22
N VAL A 48 4.00 -10.20 -17.54
CA VAL A 48 2.79 -10.64 -18.24
C VAL A 48 2.58 -12.15 -18.09
N GLU A 49 3.63 -12.94 -18.23
CA GLU A 49 3.58 -14.40 -18.03
C GLU A 49 3.21 -14.76 -16.59
N ARG A 50 3.83 -14.10 -15.61
CA ARG A 50 3.54 -14.31 -14.18
C ARG A 50 2.09 -13.97 -13.84
N VAL A 51 1.58 -12.86 -14.37
CA VAL A 51 0.16 -12.46 -14.21
C VAL A 51 -0.73 -13.53 -14.85
N LYS A 52 -0.50 -13.91 -16.11
CA LYS A 52 -1.32 -14.92 -16.79
C LYS A 52 -1.32 -16.28 -16.09
N ALA A 53 -0.21 -16.67 -15.46
CA ALA A 53 -0.16 -17.91 -14.68
C ALA A 53 -1.02 -17.87 -13.41
N GLN A 54 -1.31 -16.69 -12.87
CA GLN A 54 -2.09 -16.52 -11.64
C GLN A 54 -3.61 -16.49 -11.88
N TYR A 55 -4.06 -16.24 -13.12
CA TYR A 55 -5.49 -16.07 -13.43
C TYR A 55 -5.96 -17.05 -14.51
N PRO A 56 -7.18 -17.60 -14.39
CA PRO A 56 -7.74 -18.50 -15.40
C PRO A 56 -8.19 -17.77 -16.69
N ASN A 57 -8.16 -16.44 -16.68
CA ASN A 57 -8.60 -15.57 -17.77
C ASN A 57 -7.79 -14.28 -17.77
N ASP A 58 -7.84 -13.52 -18.87
CA ASP A 58 -7.24 -12.20 -18.94
C ASP A 58 -7.87 -11.27 -17.90
N VAL A 59 -7.03 -10.45 -17.26
CA VAL A 59 -7.42 -9.48 -16.23
C VAL A 59 -6.79 -8.12 -16.50
N ALA A 60 -7.45 -7.05 -16.08
CA ALA A 60 -6.85 -5.72 -16.11
C ALA A 60 -5.64 -5.64 -15.16
N CYS A 61 -4.57 -4.95 -15.56
CA CYS A 61 -3.36 -4.81 -14.74
C CYS A 61 -3.66 -4.24 -13.34
N GLY A 62 -4.62 -3.32 -13.24
CA GLY A 62 -5.06 -2.77 -11.95
C GLY A 62 -5.60 -3.83 -10.98
N LYS A 63 -6.26 -4.89 -11.50
CA LYS A 63 -6.73 -6.01 -10.68
C LYS A 63 -5.58 -6.78 -10.06
N TYR A 64 -4.50 -7.03 -10.83
CA TYR A 64 -3.32 -7.71 -10.33
C TYR A 64 -2.72 -6.99 -9.12
N PHE A 65 -2.48 -5.69 -9.21
CA PHE A 65 -1.93 -4.91 -8.10
C PHE A 65 -2.88 -4.81 -6.91
N ALA A 66 -4.20 -4.71 -7.14
CA ALA A 66 -5.19 -4.76 -6.07
C ALA A 66 -5.19 -6.11 -5.34
N ASP A 67 -5.08 -7.22 -6.07
CA ASP A 67 -5.00 -8.55 -5.49
C ASP A 67 -3.69 -8.73 -4.69
N LEU A 68 -2.56 -8.16 -5.13
CA LEU A 68 -1.32 -8.14 -4.34
C LEU A 68 -1.50 -7.42 -3.00
N VAL A 69 -2.19 -6.27 -2.99
CA VAL A 69 -2.53 -5.55 -1.75
C VAL A 69 -3.40 -6.41 -0.85
N LYS A 70 -4.44 -7.03 -1.42
CA LYS A 70 -5.33 -7.93 -0.68
C LYS A 70 -4.58 -9.08 -0.03
N THR A 71 -3.72 -9.77 -0.79
CA THR A 71 -2.90 -10.87 -0.27
C THR A 71 -1.96 -10.38 0.84
N HIS A 72 -1.37 -9.19 0.72
CA HIS A 72 -0.51 -8.63 1.77
C HIS A 72 -1.28 -8.37 3.07
N ILE A 73 -2.49 -7.78 2.98
CA ILE A 73 -3.39 -7.55 4.12
C ILE A 73 -3.74 -8.88 4.80
N GLU A 74 -4.16 -9.88 4.02
CA GLU A 74 -4.51 -11.21 4.56
C GLU A 74 -3.33 -11.85 5.31
N LYS A 75 -2.10 -11.69 4.81
CA LYS A 75 -0.89 -12.20 5.47
C LYS A 75 -0.60 -11.48 6.79
N ILE A 76 -0.83 -10.16 6.86
CA ILE A 76 -0.72 -9.41 8.13
C ILE A 76 -1.76 -9.90 9.13
N GLU A 77 -3.03 -9.99 8.71
CA GLU A 77 -4.15 -10.39 9.57
C GLU A 77 -3.99 -11.82 10.12
N LYS A 78 -3.41 -12.73 9.32
CA LYS A 78 -3.08 -14.09 9.75
C LYS A 78 -1.79 -14.19 10.57
N GLY A 79 -1.03 -13.11 10.71
CA GLY A 79 0.26 -13.10 11.38
C GLY A 79 1.38 -13.83 10.62
N GLU A 80 1.21 -14.08 9.32
CA GLU A 80 2.22 -14.73 8.47
C GLU A 80 3.40 -13.79 8.16
N ILE A 81 3.15 -12.48 8.15
CA ILE A 81 4.17 -11.44 7.99
C ILE A 81 3.97 -10.35 9.06
N PRO A 82 5.05 -9.68 9.49
CA PRO A 82 4.91 -8.60 10.46
C PRO A 82 4.28 -7.37 9.81
N GLY A 83 3.40 -6.71 10.53
CA GLY A 83 2.78 -5.45 10.12
C GLY A 83 1.56 -5.13 10.97
N ASN A 84 1.25 -3.84 11.07
CA ASN A 84 0.00 -3.38 11.66
C ASN A 84 -0.82 -2.62 10.63
N ILE A 85 -2.14 -2.69 10.76
CA ILE A 85 -3.09 -1.92 9.95
C ILE A 85 -3.81 -0.96 10.90
N TYR A 86 -3.57 0.35 10.72
CA TYR A 86 -4.16 1.40 11.54
C TYR A 86 -5.30 2.11 10.83
N ASP A 87 -6.26 2.65 11.57
CA ASP A 87 -7.24 3.60 11.04
C ASP A 87 -6.54 4.94 10.77
N ILE A 88 -6.64 5.46 9.55
CA ILE A 88 -5.97 6.70 9.16
C ILE A 88 -6.41 7.90 10.01
N GLU A 89 -7.67 7.96 10.45
CA GLU A 89 -8.20 9.08 11.24
C GLU A 89 -7.62 9.08 12.66
N GLU A 90 -7.36 7.90 13.24
CA GLU A 90 -6.65 7.80 14.52
C GLU A 90 -5.19 8.24 14.42
N VAL A 91 -4.55 7.99 13.27
CA VAL A 91 -3.15 8.35 13.04
C VAL A 91 -3.01 9.86 12.80
N LYS A 92 -3.96 10.51 12.10
CA LYS A 92 -4.01 11.98 11.92
C LYS A 92 -4.00 12.76 13.23
N GLY A 93 -4.59 12.20 14.28
CA GLY A 93 -4.58 12.82 15.61
C GLY A 93 -3.20 12.83 16.28
N LYS A 94 -2.19 12.14 15.72
CA LYS A 94 -0.87 11.93 16.33
C LYS A 94 0.30 12.31 15.41
N PHE A 95 0.10 12.29 14.09
CA PHE A 95 1.13 12.53 13.10
C PHE A 95 0.61 13.47 12.01
N ASP A 96 1.52 14.30 11.49
CA ASP A 96 1.31 15.00 10.22
C ASP A 96 1.46 14.01 9.05
N LEU A 97 0.40 13.87 8.25
CA LEU A 97 0.34 12.87 7.17
C LEU A 97 0.60 13.54 5.83
N HIS A 98 1.70 13.15 5.19
CA HIS A 98 2.02 13.56 3.83
C HIS A 98 1.65 12.45 2.85
N MET A 99 0.66 12.67 1.99
CA MET A 99 0.35 11.75 0.91
C MET A 99 1.27 12.00 -0.28
N LYS A 100 1.90 10.95 -0.80
CA LYS A 100 2.63 10.99 -2.06
C LYS A 100 1.66 10.74 -3.22
N PRO A 101 1.29 11.78 -4.00
CA PRO A 101 0.46 11.59 -5.19
C PRO A 101 1.28 10.94 -6.32
N ILE A 102 0.61 10.70 -7.46
CA ILE A 102 1.26 10.09 -8.64
C ILE A 102 2.15 11.10 -9.37
N TYR A 103 1.66 12.33 -9.58
CA TYR A 103 2.29 13.29 -10.50
C TYR A 103 2.73 14.60 -9.83
N ASP A 104 2.05 15.02 -8.76
CA ASP A 104 2.28 16.32 -8.12
C ASP A 104 3.16 16.22 -6.86
N GLU A 105 3.36 17.35 -6.19
CA GLU A 105 4.02 17.40 -4.89
C GLU A 105 3.17 16.74 -3.80
N SER A 106 3.84 16.18 -2.79
CA SER A 106 3.16 15.60 -1.63
C SER A 106 2.28 16.63 -0.92
N PHE A 107 1.10 16.21 -0.47
CA PHE A 107 0.14 17.09 0.20
C PHE A 107 -0.22 16.58 1.60
N HIS A 108 -0.63 17.49 2.48
CA HIS A 108 -1.06 17.18 3.85
C HIS A 108 -2.49 16.66 3.88
N LEU A 109 -2.76 15.71 4.77
CA LEU A 109 -4.02 14.96 4.90
C LEU A 109 -4.83 15.30 6.16
#